data_AF-A0A7K3H2G7-F1
#
_entry.id   AF-A0A7K3H2G7-F1
#
_cell.length_a   1.000
_cell.length_b   1.000
_cell.length_c   1.000
_cell.angle_alpha   90.00
_cell.angle_beta   90.00
_cell.angle_gamma   90.00
#
_symmetry.space_group_name_H-M   'P 1'
#
loop_
_entity.id
_entity.type
_entity.pdbx_description
1 polymer ?
#
loop_
_entity_poly.entity_id
_entity_poly.type
_entity_poly.pdbx_seq_one_letter_code
_entity_poly.pdbx_strand_id
1 'polypeptide(L)'
;MDLFDAGTVERVGRWLVRVLSVVVEGPQVRVGQVELLSEAERYEVVAGWNAAVEPVPEVSWVELFAEQVVRDAGAVAVVCGEERLTYGELDERSGRLAGVLAGLGVGVESVVGVVLERSVDVVVALLGVWKAGGAYVFVDPSYPVERVGVVLAEAGPVCVVTSRALAGG
;
A
#
# COMPACT_ATOMS: atom_id res chain seq x y z
N MET A 1 -32.46 7.08 -22.75
CA MET A 1 -31.74 6.24 -21.76
C MET A 1 -32.43 6.49 -20.45
N ASP A 2 -33.13 5.50 -19.94
CA ASP A 2 -33.85 5.61 -18.67
C ASP A 2 -32.83 5.54 -17.53
N LEU A 3 -32.82 6.53 -16.64
CA LEU A 3 -31.78 6.69 -15.63
C LEU A 3 -31.99 5.76 -14.43
N PHE A 4 -33.22 5.28 -14.23
CA PHE A 4 -33.59 4.43 -13.10
C PHE A 4 -34.40 3.22 -13.56
N ASP A 5 -34.03 2.05 -13.06
CA ASP A 5 -34.86 0.86 -13.15
C ASP A 5 -35.97 0.88 -12.09
N ALA A 6 -36.98 0.03 -12.28
CA ALA A 6 -38.12 -0.08 -11.37
C ALA A 6 -37.68 -0.40 -9.92
N GLY A 7 -36.66 -1.24 -9.75
CA GLY A 7 -36.14 -1.60 -8.42
C GLY A 7 -35.50 -0.43 -7.68
N THR A 8 -34.85 0.47 -8.41
CA THR A 8 -34.28 1.70 -7.84
C THR A 8 -35.37 2.67 -7.43
N VAL A 9 -36.38 2.88 -8.27
CA VAL A 9 -37.52 3.75 -7.95
C VAL A 9 -38.28 3.25 -6.71
N GLU A 10 -38.54 1.95 -6.61
CA GLU A 10 -39.19 1.35 -5.44
C GLU A 10 -38.38 1.52 -4.15
N ARG A 11 -37.06 1.35 -4.23
CA ARG A 11 -36.15 1.51 -3.09
C ARG A 11 -36.10 2.97 -2.60
N VAL A 12 -35.98 3.93 -3.52
CA VAL A 12 -36.02 5.37 -3.17
C VAL A 12 -37.38 5.73 -2.58
N GLY A 13 -38.48 5.19 -3.11
CA GLY A 13 -39.82 5.38 -2.54
C GLY A 13 -39.93 4.89 -1.10
N ARG A 14 -39.38 3.72 -0.78
CA ARG A 14 -39.34 3.19 0.60
C ARG A 14 -38.53 4.07 1.55
N TRP A 15 -37.38 4.58 1.10
CA TRP A 15 -36.59 5.51 1.90
C TRP A 15 -37.32 6.82 2.17
N LEU A 16 -38.01 7.38 1.17
CA LEU A 16 -38.79 8.60 1.32
C LEU A 16 -39.91 8.44 2.35
N VAL A 17 -40.66 7.33 2.30
CA VAL A 17 -41.71 7.03 3.30
C VAL A 17 -41.12 6.96 4.70
N ARG A 18 -39.96 6.31 4.87
CA ARG A 18 -39.30 6.17 6.18
C ARG A 18 -38.86 7.52 6.76
N VAL A 19 -38.35 8.43 5.93
CA VAL A 19 -38.05 9.81 6.34
C VAL A 19 -39.31 10.52 6.81
N LEU A 20 -40.39 10.46 6.03
CA LEU A 20 -41.64 11.14 6.35
C LEU A 20 -42.25 10.61 7.65
N SER A 21 -42.20 9.29 7.90
CA SER A 21 -42.64 8.71 9.18
C SER A 21 -41.87 9.25 10.38
N VAL A 22 -40.53 9.30 10.30
CA VAL A 22 -39.70 9.83 11.39
C VAL A 22 -39.97 11.32 11.65
N VAL A 23 -40.20 12.11 10.59
CA VAL A 23 -40.53 13.54 10.70
C VAL A 23 -41.89 13.77 11.38
N VAL A 24 -42.88 12.90 11.12
CA VAL A 24 -44.21 12.99 11.72
C VAL A 24 -44.22 12.53 13.19
N GLU A 25 -43.51 11.45 13.50
CA GLU A 25 -43.48 10.84 14.85
C GLU A 25 -42.52 11.57 15.80
N GLY A 26 -41.44 12.14 15.26
CA GLY A 26 -40.38 12.79 16.03
C GLY A 26 -39.87 14.05 15.33
N PRO A 27 -40.65 15.15 15.31
CA PRO A 27 -40.30 16.38 14.58
C PRO A 27 -39.02 17.07 15.10
N GLN A 28 -38.56 16.70 16.29
CA GLN A 28 -37.33 17.20 16.91
C GLN A 28 -36.08 16.42 16.47
N VAL A 29 -36.26 15.27 15.80
CA VAL A 29 -35.15 14.43 15.32
C VAL A 29 -34.38 15.18 14.25
N ARG A 30 -33.06 15.26 14.41
CA ARG A 30 -32.21 15.89 13.40
C ARG A 30 -32.23 15.05 12.13
N VAL A 31 -32.31 15.70 10.98
CA VAL A 31 -32.32 15.03 9.66
C VAL A 31 -31.16 14.04 9.51
N GLY A 32 -29.96 14.38 10.01
CA GLY A 32 -28.79 13.50 9.97
C GLY A 32 -28.85 12.25 10.87
N GLN A 33 -29.87 12.10 11.69
CA GLN A 33 -30.09 10.94 12.57
C GLN A 33 -31.18 10.00 12.05
N VAL A 34 -31.79 10.31 10.90
CA VAL A 34 -32.82 9.47 10.30
C VAL A 34 -32.17 8.25 9.64
N GLU A 35 -32.51 7.04 10.12
CA GLU A 35 -32.07 5.80 9.50
C GLU A 35 -32.86 5.53 8.21
N LEU A 36 -32.24 5.85 7.07
CA LEU A 36 -32.82 5.66 5.74
C LEU A 36 -32.90 4.19 5.33
N LEU A 37 -31.84 3.44 5.60
CA LEU A 37 -31.77 2.02 5.27
C LEU A 37 -32.65 1.23 6.25
N SER A 38 -33.40 0.28 5.72
CA SER A 38 -33.97 -0.79 6.53
C SER A 38 -32.85 -1.64 7.14
N GLU A 39 -33.19 -2.42 8.17
CA GLU A 39 -32.24 -3.34 8.81
C GLU A 39 -31.64 -4.34 7.81
N ALA A 40 -32.45 -4.82 6.85
CA ALA A 40 -32.01 -5.71 5.78
C ALA A 40 -31.04 -5.02 4.80
N GLU A 41 -31.35 -3.80 4.36
CA GLU A 41 -30.45 -3.02 3.48
C GLU A 41 -29.15 -2.66 4.21
N ARG A 42 -29.23 -2.33 5.50
CA ARG A 42 -28.06 -2.08 6.33
C ARG A 42 -27.22 -3.35 6.49
N TYR A 43 -27.85 -4.50 6.73
CA TYR A 43 -27.16 -5.79 6.82
C TYR A 43 -26.47 -6.14 5.50
N GLU A 44 -27.12 -5.92 4.37
CA GLU A 44 -26.52 -6.18 3.05
C GLU A 44 -25.28 -5.31 2.80
N VAL A 45 -25.35 -4.01 3.12
CA VAL A 45 -24.21 -3.09 2.97
C VAL A 45 -23.08 -3.37 3.96
N VAL A 46 -23.41 -3.68 5.22
CA VAL A 46 -22.42 -3.82 6.28
C VAL A 46 -21.84 -5.23 6.33
N ALA A 47 -22.67 -6.26 6.24
CA ALA A 47 -22.26 -7.65 6.41
C ALA A 47 -22.27 -8.42 5.08
N GLY A 48 -23.26 -8.21 4.22
CA GLY A 48 -23.39 -8.94 2.94
C GLY A 48 -22.22 -8.67 1.99
N TRP A 49 -21.95 -7.40 1.71
CA TRP A 49 -20.85 -6.99 0.82
C TRP A 49 -19.46 -7.19 1.44
N ASN A 50 -19.35 -7.16 2.77
CA ASN A 50 -18.09 -7.34 3.49
C ASN A 50 -17.94 -8.76 4.07
N ALA A 51 -18.72 -9.75 3.59
CA ALA A 51 -18.79 -11.08 4.18
C ALA A 51 -17.45 -11.87 4.08
N ALA A 52 -16.60 -11.52 3.12
CA ALA A 52 -15.32 -12.17 2.91
C ALA A 52 -14.20 -11.38 3.60
N VAL A 53 -13.99 -11.66 4.89
CA VAL A 53 -12.73 -11.32 5.58
C VAL A 53 -12.06 -12.63 5.95
N GLU A 54 -11.16 -13.09 5.07
CA GLU A 54 -10.29 -14.21 5.42
C GLU A 54 -9.20 -13.67 6.37
N PRO A 55 -8.97 -14.31 7.52
CA PRO A 55 -7.93 -13.88 8.44
C PRO A 55 -6.57 -13.95 7.74
N VAL A 56 -5.90 -12.80 7.63
CA VAL A 56 -4.54 -12.71 7.12
C VAL A 56 -3.57 -13.00 8.27
N PRO A 57 -2.56 -13.87 8.09
CA PRO A 57 -1.55 -14.12 9.11
C PRO A 57 -0.85 -12.83 9.57
N GLU A 58 -0.61 -12.70 10.87
CA GLU A 58 0.22 -11.62 11.44
C GLU A 58 1.71 -11.93 11.24
N VAL A 59 2.15 -11.91 9.98
CA VAL A 59 3.54 -12.14 9.58
C VAL A 59 3.98 -11.04 8.63
N SER A 60 5.21 -10.56 8.82
CA SER A 60 5.79 -9.52 7.99
C SER A 60 6.23 -10.06 6.62
N TRP A 61 6.29 -9.17 5.63
CA TRP A 61 6.85 -9.51 4.32
C TRP A 61 8.30 -9.99 4.39
N VAL A 62 9.09 -9.48 5.34
CA VAL A 62 10.48 -9.89 5.55
C VAL A 62 10.56 -11.33 6.07
N GLU A 63 9.65 -11.73 6.95
CA GLU A 63 9.55 -13.11 7.44
C GLU A 63 9.12 -14.07 6.32
N LEU A 64 8.08 -13.73 5.55
CA LEU A 64 7.67 -14.55 4.39
C LEU A 64 8.80 -14.72 3.37
N PHE A 65 9.56 -13.65 3.13
CA PHE A 65 10.73 -13.71 2.25
C PHE A 65 11.80 -14.63 2.82
N ALA A 66 12.12 -14.51 4.11
CA ALA A 66 13.12 -15.36 4.77
C ALA A 66 12.73 -16.84 4.75
N GLU A 67 11.44 -17.16 4.97
CA GLU A 67 10.92 -18.53 4.82
C GLU A 67 11.13 -19.08 3.41
N GLN A 68 10.91 -18.25 2.39
CA GLN A 68 11.12 -18.65 1.00
C GLN A 68 12.61 -18.87 0.68
N VAL A 69 13.51 -18.07 1.25
CA VAL A 69 14.97 -18.25 1.13
C VAL A 69 15.41 -19.58 1.76
N VAL A 70 14.88 -19.92 2.95
CA VAL A 70 15.14 -21.21 3.60
C VAL A 70 14.60 -22.38 2.78
N ARG A 71 13.43 -22.20 2.16
CA ARG A 71 12.77 -23.23 1.34
C ARG A 71 13.57 -23.55 0.08
N ASP A 72 13.99 -22.54 -0.67
CA ASP A 72 14.78 -22.73 -1.90
C ASP A 72 15.59 -21.48 -2.24
N ALA A 73 16.80 -21.40 -1.68
CA ALA A 73 17.74 -20.31 -1.97
C ALA A 73 18.22 -20.29 -3.43
N GLY A 74 18.15 -21.41 -4.15
CA GLY A 74 18.62 -21.54 -5.53
C GLY A 74 17.59 -21.15 -6.58
N ALA A 75 16.32 -21.05 -6.21
CA ALA A 75 15.26 -20.61 -7.10
C ALA A 75 15.45 -19.14 -7.53
N VAL A 76 15.12 -18.85 -8.79
CA VAL A 76 15.14 -17.48 -9.33
C VAL A 76 14.05 -16.65 -8.67
N ALA A 77 14.43 -15.56 -8.02
CA ALA A 77 13.53 -14.62 -7.34
C ALA A 77 13.16 -13.41 -8.22
N VAL A 78 14.15 -12.85 -8.93
CA VAL A 78 14.00 -11.62 -9.71
C VAL A 78 14.66 -11.77 -11.07
N VAL A 79 14.01 -11.26 -12.11
CA VAL A 79 14.54 -11.19 -13.48
C VAL A 79 14.32 -9.79 -14.02
N CYS A 80 15.39 -9.15 -14.51
CA CYS A 80 15.31 -7.88 -15.23
C CYS A 80 16.20 -7.94 -16.48
N GLY A 81 15.58 -8.12 -17.65
CA GLY A 81 16.33 -8.35 -18.89
C GLY A 81 17.10 -9.68 -18.81
N GLU A 82 18.42 -9.61 -18.99
CA GLU A 82 19.30 -10.77 -18.90
C GLU A 82 19.76 -11.06 -17.46
N GLU A 83 19.69 -10.07 -16.57
CA GLU A 83 20.07 -10.22 -15.18
C GLU A 83 19.01 -10.97 -14.39
N ARG A 84 19.49 -11.87 -13.52
CA ARG A 84 18.66 -12.69 -12.64
C ARG A 84 19.31 -12.76 -11.27
N LEU A 85 18.50 -12.78 -10.23
CA LEU A 85 18.93 -13.07 -8.86
C LEU A 85 18.13 -14.26 -8.33
N THR A 86 18.83 -15.19 -7.70
CA THR A 86 18.20 -16.21 -6.87
C THR A 86 17.71 -15.64 -5.54
N TYR A 87 16.88 -16.38 -4.81
CA TYR A 87 16.44 -15.99 -3.47
C TYR A 87 17.64 -15.78 -2.53
N GLY A 88 18.65 -16.65 -2.57
CA GLY A 88 19.86 -16.52 -1.75
C GLY A 88 20.68 -15.27 -2.11
N GLU A 89 20.91 -15.03 -3.40
CA GLU A 89 21.67 -13.83 -3.84
C GLU A 89 20.94 -12.52 -3.49
N LEU A 90 19.61 -12.52 -3.64
CA LEU A 90 18.79 -11.38 -3.27
C LEU A 90 18.81 -11.14 -1.75
N ASP A 91 18.72 -12.21 -0.96
CA ASP A 91 18.80 -12.16 0.49
C ASP A 91 20.13 -11.56 0.98
N GLU A 92 21.24 -12.05 0.44
CA GLU A 92 22.57 -11.56 0.78
C GLU A 92 22.78 -10.09 0.38
N ARG A 93 22.41 -9.71 -0.84
CA ARG A 93 22.57 -8.33 -1.33
C ARG A 93 21.71 -7.36 -0.52
N SER A 94 20.45 -7.70 -0.30
CA SER A 94 19.54 -6.86 0.49
C SER A 94 19.94 -6.80 1.96
N GLY A 95 20.45 -7.89 2.53
CA GLY A 95 20.97 -7.93 3.90
C GLY A 95 22.20 -7.03 4.10
N ARG A 96 23.14 -7.05 3.14
CA ARG A 96 24.29 -6.12 3.17
C ARG A 96 23.85 -4.67 3.12
N LEU A 97 22.89 -4.34 2.24
CA LEU A 97 22.35 -2.98 2.16
C LEU A 97 21.63 -2.60 3.47
N ALA A 98 20.82 -3.50 4.04
CA ALA A 98 20.13 -3.26 5.30
C ALA A 98 21.11 -2.91 6.43
N GLY A 99 22.24 -3.61 6.52
CA GLY A 99 23.30 -3.29 7.49
C GLY A 99 23.90 -1.90 7.30
N VAL A 100 24.10 -1.46 6.05
CA VAL A 100 24.56 -0.10 5.75
C VAL A 100 23.50 0.93 6.13
N LEU A 101 22.23 0.69 5.78
CA LEU A 101 21.12 1.58 6.11
C LEU A 101 20.93 1.72 7.63
N ALA A 102 21.01 0.63 8.38
CA ALA A 102 20.97 0.66 9.84
C ALA A 102 22.14 1.48 10.41
N GLY A 103 23.34 1.36 9.84
CA GLY A 103 24.50 2.20 10.19
C GLY A 103 24.32 3.69 9.89
N LEU A 104 23.44 4.04 8.94
CA LEU A 104 23.05 5.43 8.62
C LEU A 104 21.87 5.93 9.47
N GLY A 105 21.36 5.12 10.40
CA GLY A 105 20.27 5.49 11.30
C GLY A 105 18.87 5.14 10.78
N VAL A 106 18.76 4.32 9.74
CA VAL A 106 17.46 3.80 9.29
C VAL A 106 16.95 2.78 10.30
N GLY A 107 15.72 2.97 10.76
CA GLY A 107 15.00 2.05 11.63
C GLY A 107 13.49 2.23 11.51
N VAL A 108 12.77 1.85 12.57
CA VAL A 108 11.32 2.04 12.67
C VAL A 108 10.95 3.50 12.40
N GLU A 109 9.87 3.72 11.64
CA GLU A 109 9.37 5.04 11.23
C GLU A 109 10.33 5.88 10.36
N SER A 110 11.48 5.33 9.95
CA SER A 110 12.41 6.02 9.05
C SER A 110 11.99 5.86 7.59
N VAL A 111 12.19 6.91 6.79
CA VAL A 111 11.97 6.88 5.34
C VAL A 111 13.31 6.89 4.61
N VAL A 112 13.45 6.07 3.57
CA VAL A 112 14.61 6.03 2.66
C VAL A 112 14.17 6.43 1.26
N GLY A 113 14.86 7.38 0.64
CA GLY A 113 14.65 7.72 -0.76
C GLY A 113 15.28 6.65 -1.66
N VAL A 114 14.55 6.15 -2.64
CA VAL A 114 15.08 5.21 -3.63
C VAL A 114 14.97 5.86 -5.00
N VAL A 115 16.13 6.21 -5.58
CA VAL A 115 16.25 6.86 -6.88
C VAL A 115 17.13 5.99 -7.76
N LEU A 116 16.51 5.02 -8.42
CA LEU A 116 17.17 4.01 -9.22
C LEU A 116 16.42 3.80 -10.53
N GLU A 117 17.16 3.55 -11.60
CA GLU A 117 16.59 3.05 -12.85
C GLU A 117 16.07 1.63 -12.66
N ARG A 118 15.18 1.18 -13.56
CA ARG A 118 14.64 -0.17 -13.53
C ARG A 118 15.75 -1.22 -13.68
N SER A 119 16.06 -1.93 -12.60
CA SER A 119 17.02 -3.04 -12.55
C SER A 119 16.69 -4.01 -11.41
N VAL A 120 17.46 -5.09 -11.28
CA VAL A 120 17.36 -5.99 -10.11
C VAL A 120 17.71 -5.27 -8.80
N ASP A 121 18.52 -4.21 -8.86
CA ASP A 121 18.95 -3.44 -7.69
C ASP A 121 17.80 -2.65 -7.04
N VAL A 122 16.73 -2.35 -7.80
CA VAL A 122 15.51 -1.78 -7.21
C VAL A 122 14.96 -2.75 -6.16
N VAL A 123 14.81 -4.04 -6.49
CA VAL A 123 14.27 -5.03 -5.55
C VAL A 123 15.23 -5.24 -4.37
N VAL A 124 16.54 -5.23 -4.61
CA VAL A 124 17.55 -5.23 -3.55
C VAL A 124 17.36 -4.04 -2.61
N ALA A 125 17.14 -2.83 -3.15
CA ALA A 125 16.93 -1.62 -2.38
C ALA A 125 15.66 -1.69 -1.52
N LEU A 126 14.53 -2.08 -2.10
CA LEU A 126 13.25 -2.17 -1.37
C LEU A 126 13.33 -3.18 -0.22
N LEU A 127 13.86 -4.38 -0.48
CA LEU A 127 14.05 -5.40 0.56
C LEU A 127 15.06 -4.96 1.61
N GLY A 128 16.14 -4.29 1.21
CA GLY A 128 17.15 -3.77 2.15
C GLY A 128 16.55 -2.73 3.11
N VAL A 129 15.69 -1.84 2.60
CA VAL A 129 14.97 -0.85 3.42
C VAL A 129 14.03 -1.53 4.41
N TRP A 130 13.22 -2.49 3.96
CA TRP A 130 12.31 -3.24 4.86
C TRP A 130 13.07 -4.05 5.90
N LYS A 131 14.18 -4.70 5.53
CA LYS A 131 15.05 -5.43 6.47
C LYS A 131 15.73 -4.51 7.49
N ALA A 132 16.00 -3.26 7.14
CA ALA A 132 16.47 -2.24 8.08
C ALA A 132 15.34 -1.71 8.99
N GLY A 133 14.08 -2.08 8.75
CA GLY A 133 12.91 -1.62 9.51
C GLY A 133 12.31 -0.31 9.02
N GLY A 134 12.80 0.23 7.90
CA GLY A 134 12.34 1.49 7.32
C GLY A 134 11.23 1.32 6.27
N ALA A 135 10.65 2.45 5.88
CA ALA A 135 9.82 2.61 4.69
C ALA A 135 10.62 3.28 3.57
N TYR A 136 10.17 3.15 2.32
CA TYR A 136 10.80 3.82 1.19
C TYR A 136 9.85 4.77 0.47
N VAL A 137 10.42 5.81 -0.13
CA VAL A 137 9.79 6.60 -1.19
C VAL A 137 10.55 6.35 -2.49
N PHE A 138 9.85 5.84 -3.50
CA PHE A 138 10.44 5.60 -4.81
C PHE A 138 10.25 6.82 -5.70
N VAL A 139 11.32 7.30 -6.31
CA VAL A 139 11.28 8.43 -7.26
C VAL A 139 11.92 8.01 -8.57
N ASP A 140 11.20 8.21 -9.67
CA ASP A 140 11.69 7.91 -11.01
C ASP A 140 12.82 8.89 -11.38
N PRO A 141 14.04 8.40 -11.69
CA PRO A 141 15.16 9.26 -12.07
C PRO A 141 14.97 9.96 -13.43
N SER A 142 13.99 9.56 -14.25
CA SER A 142 13.66 10.24 -15.51
C SER A 142 12.93 11.58 -15.31
N TYR A 143 12.46 11.87 -14.10
CA TYR A 143 11.88 13.16 -13.78
C TYR A 143 12.93 14.28 -13.76
N PRO A 144 12.52 15.52 -14.06
CA PRO A 144 13.39 16.68 -13.86
C PRO A 144 13.93 16.73 -12.43
N VAL A 145 15.18 17.17 -12.29
CA VAL A 145 15.90 17.20 -10.99
C VAL A 145 15.12 17.99 -9.94
N GLU A 146 14.46 19.07 -10.34
CA GLU A 146 13.63 19.87 -9.44
C GLU A 146 12.45 19.06 -8.89
N ARG A 147 11.85 18.20 -9.71
CA ARG A 147 10.73 17.33 -9.29
C ARG A 147 11.21 16.26 -8.32
N VAL A 148 12.38 15.67 -8.57
CA VAL A 148 13.01 14.71 -7.65
C VAL A 148 13.30 15.38 -6.31
N GLY A 149 13.89 16.58 -6.34
CA GLY A 149 14.20 17.36 -5.15
C GLY A 149 12.96 17.71 -4.31
N VAL A 150 11.85 18.10 -4.95
CA VAL A 150 10.59 18.38 -4.25
C VAL A 150 10.05 17.14 -3.52
N VAL A 151 10.01 15.99 -4.19
CA VAL A 151 9.49 14.75 -3.58
C VAL A 151 10.35 14.32 -2.39
N LEU A 152 11.68 14.40 -2.52
CA LEU A 152 12.59 14.07 -1.43
C LEU A 152 12.49 15.07 -0.27
N ALA A 153 12.31 16.36 -0.56
CA ALA A 153 12.15 17.38 0.47
C ALA A 153 10.85 17.18 1.28
N GLU A 154 9.75 16.80 0.62
CA GLU A 154 8.48 16.49 1.28
C GLU A 154 8.55 15.18 2.09
N ALA A 155 9.26 14.17 1.59
CA ALA A 155 9.38 12.88 2.26
C ALA A 155 10.36 12.87 3.45
N GLY A 156 11.33 13.79 3.48
CA GLY A 156 12.33 13.90 4.54
C GLY A 156 13.11 12.60 4.81
N PRO A 157 13.68 11.92 3.80
CA PRO A 157 14.33 10.64 4.02
C PRO A 157 15.65 10.79 4.80
N VAL A 158 15.98 9.79 5.60
CA VAL A 158 17.25 9.70 6.34
C VAL A 158 18.44 9.65 5.38
N CYS A 159 18.28 8.94 4.27
CA CYS A 159 19.26 8.85 3.19
C CYS A 159 18.59 8.51 1.86
N VAL A 160 19.37 8.62 0.78
CA VAL A 160 18.94 8.23 -0.57
C VAL A 160 19.82 7.10 -1.10
N VAL A 161 19.19 6.01 -1.53
CA VAL A 161 19.81 4.93 -2.28
C VAL A 161 19.71 5.27 -3.76
N THR A 162 20.86 5.40 -4.41
CA THR A 162 20.96 5.69 -5.84
C THR A 162 22.17 5.03 -6.47
N SER A 163 22.25 5.03 -7.80
CA SER A 163 23.37 4.47 -8.55
C SER A 163 24.50 5.49 -8.65
N ARG A 164 25.74 5.03 -8.85
CA ARG A 164 26.89 5.94 -9.07
C ARG A 164 26.70 6.82 -10.30
N ALA A 165 26.02 6.33 -11.32
CA ALA A 165 25.75 7.09 -12.55
C ALA A 165 24.80 8.28 -12.28
N LEU A 166 23.84 8.11 -11.38
CA LEU A 166 22.88 9.14 -11.00
C LEU A 166 23.41 10.09 -9.92
N ALA A 167 24.30 9.62 -9.03
CA ALA A 167 24.84 10.41 -7.93
C ALA A 167 25.80 11.54 -8.35
N GLY A 168 26.29 11.53 -9.59
CA GLY A 168 27.21 12.54 -10.13
C GLY A 168 26.55 13.63 -10.98
N GLY A 169 25.21 13.64 -11.06
CA GLY A 169 24.40 14.60 -11.80
C GLY A 169 23.88 15.75 -10.95
#